data_AF-A0A942ENJ9-F1
#
_entry.id   AF-A0A942ENJ9-F1
#
_cell.length_a   1.000
_cell.length_b   1.000
_cell.length_c   1.000
_cell.angle_alpha   90.00
_cell.angle_beta   90.00
_cell.angle_gamma   90.00
#
_symmetry.space_group_name_H-M   'P 1'
#
loop_
_entity.id
_entity.type
_entity.pdbx_description
1 polymer ?
#
loop_
_entity_poly.entity_id
_entity_poly.type
_entity_poly.pdbx_seq_one_letter_code
_entity_poly.pdbx_strand_id
1 'polypeptide(L)'
;MKHCLNGGLAEIGTKGRELIGLGPGLTPCGDDFLGGLFFATHWLQDAYPGEFHAGTKSILDLAHWARNRTNPISHAILNDLAMGQGPEPLHDLVRLLLKGVDYDGGVREAVNRLLRIGHTTGWYILAGVLTCLISVNEKANNSLAHRP
;
A
#
# COMPACT_ATOMS: atom_id res chain seq x y z
N MET A 1 7.01 11.45 19.49
CA MET A 1 6.44 10.61 18.41
C MET A 1 7.00 10.94 17.01
N LYS A 2 7.98 11.85 16.86
CA LYS A 2 8.36 12.43 15.55
C LYS A 2 9.35 11.62 14.68
N HIS A 3 9.84 10.45 15.12
CA HIS A 3 11.00 9.79 14.47
C HIS A 3 10.85 8.28 14.19
N CYS A 4 9.71 7.66 14.50
CA CYS A 4 9.64 6.20 14.65
C CYS A 4 9.42 5.41 13.35
N LEU A 5 9.13 6.04 12.21
CA LEU A 5 8.66 5.34 11.01
C LEU A 5 9.57 5.49 9.76
N ASN A 6 10.67 6.24 9.86
CA ASN A 6 11.46 6.71 8.72
C ASN A 6 12.24 5.64 7.91
N GLY A 7 12.40 4.40 8.40
CA GLY A 7 13.46 3.52 7.88
C GLY A 7 13.11 2.48 6.80
N GLY A 8 11.88 1.95 6.77
CA GLY A 8 11.62 0.70 5.99
C GLY A 8 11.07 0.92 4.59
N LEU A 9 10.33 2.02 4.40
CA LEU A 9 9.69 2.31 3.12
C LEU A 9 10.68 2.92 2.12
N ALA A 10 11.83 3.43 2.59
CA ALA A 10 12.92 3.87 1.74
C ALA A 10 13.54 2.72 0.92
N GLU A 11 13.52 1.48 1.44
CA GLU A 11 14.03 0.29 0.73
C GLU A 11 13.08 -0.22 -0.36
N ILE A 12 11.82 0.24 -0.38
CA ILE A 12 10.82 -0.17 -1.38
C ILE A 12 11.28 0.17 -2.78
N GLY A 13 11.94 1.31 -2.98
CA GLY A 13 12.41 1.72 -4.30
C GLY A 13 13.41 0.72 -4.92
N THR A 14 14.26 0.11 -4.09
CA THR A 14 15.31 -0.82 -4.55
C THR A 14 14.78 -2.24 -4.67
N LYS A 15 14.11 -2.76 -3.63
CA LYS A 15 13.56 -4.13 -3.62
C LYS A 15 12.30 -4.25 -4.45
N GLY A 16 11.49 -3.20 -4.53
CA GLY A 16 10.25 -3.20 -5.32
C GLY A 16 10.49 -3.38 -6.82
N ARG A 17 11.65 -2.97 -7.35
CA ARG A 17 12.01 -3.25 -8.76
C ARG A 17 12.01 -4.73 -9.09
N GLU A 18 12.34 -5.58 -8.13
CA GLU A 18 12.37 -7.04 -8.32
C GLU A 18 10.97 -7.62 -8.44
N LEU A 19 9.94 -6.92 -7.95
CA LEU A 19 8.54 -7.36 -8.02
C LEU A 19 7.80 -6.83 -9.25
N ILE A 20 8.28 -5.75 -9.88
CA ILE A 20 7.61 -5.15 -11.04
C ILE A 20 7.49 -6.17 -12.18
N GLY A 21 6.27 -6.35 -12.67
CA GLY A 21 5.97 -7.28 -13.76
C GLY A 21 6.05 -8.77 -13.38
N LEU A 22 6.29 -9.12 -12.11
CA LEU A 22 6.29 -10.51 -11.68
C LEU A 22 4.86 -11.07 -11.56
N GLY A 23 4.62 -12.17 -12.27
CA GLY A 23 3.33 -12.85 -12.33
C GLY A 23 2.69 -12.77 -13.72
N PRO A 24 1.77 -13.68 -14.06
CA PRO A 24 1.11 -13.69 -15.35
C PRO A 24 -0.03 -12.64 -15.44
N GLY A 25 -0.47 -12.34 -16.66
CA GLY A 25 -1.69 -11.58 -16.92
C GLY A 25 -1.47 -10.09 -17.19
N LEU A 26 -2.58 -9.34 -17.23
CA LEU A 26 -2.59 -7.89 -17.49
C LEU A 26 -2.19 -7.07 -16.26
N THR A 27 -2.28 -7.67 -15.08
CA THR A 27 -1.97 -7.10 -13.78
C THR A 27 -1.14 -8.13 -13.01
N PRO A 28 0.19 -8.16 -13.24
CA PRO A 28 1.08 -9.07 -12.53
C PRO A 28 0.96 -8.91 -11.01
N CYS A 29 1.03 -10.01 -10.27
CA CYS A 29 0.78 -10.01 -8.83
C CYS A 29 1.76 -9.14 -8.05
N GLY A 30 3.00 -8.99 -8.53
CA GLY A 30 3.99 -8.10 -7.94
C GLY A 30 3.61 -6.64 -8.05
N ASP A 31 2.99 -6.23 -9.16
CA ASP A 31 2.51 -4.86 -9.35
C ASP A 31 1.27 -4.59 -8.49
N ASP A 32 0.34 -5.54 -8.43
CA ASP A 32 -0.87 -5.43 -7.59
C ASP A 32 -0.50 -5.31 -6.10
N PHE A 33 0.47 -6.11 -5.64
CA PHE A 33 0.99 -6.04 -4.28
C PHE A 33 1.65 -4.69 -3.98
N LEU A 34 2.54 -4.23 -4.87
CA LEU A 34 3.19 -2.92 -4.69
C LEU A 34 2.18 -1.79 -4.73
N GLY A 35 1.18 -1.85 -5.61
CA GLY A 35 0.11 -0.87 -5.69
C GLY A 35 -0.67 -0.76 -4.37
N GLY A 36 -1.10 -1.87 -3.80
CA GLY A 36 -1.76 -1.87 -2.48
C GLY A 36 -0.89 -1.26 -1.38
N LEU A 37 0.41 -1.58 -1.39
CA LEU A 37 1.36 -1.03 -0.45
C LEU A 37 1.54 0.48 -0.62
N PHE A 38 1.64 0.98 -1.86
CA PHE A 38 1.78 2.40 -2.16
C PHE A 38 0.53 3.18 -1.75
N PHE A 39 -0.65 2.63 -2.03
CA PHE A 39 -1.93 3.22 -1.64
C PHE A 39 -2.03 3.40 -0.13
N ALA A 40 -1.76 2.34 0.64
CA ALA A 40 -1.79 2.41 2.11
C ALA A 40 -0.74 3.40 2.66
N THR A 41 0.44 3.43 2.04
CA THR A 41 1.51 4.37 2.39
C THR A 41 1.06 5.82 2.17
N HIS A 42 0.43 6.12 1.04
CA HIS A 42 -0.11 7.45 0.74
C HIS A 42 -1.12 7.88 1.82
N TRP A 43 -2.09 7.03 2.13
CA TRP A 43 -3.15 7.32 3.10
C TRP A 43 -2.63 7.46 4.54
N LEU A 44 -1.63 6.68 4.94
CA LEU A 44 -0.96 6.86 6.24
C LEU A 44 -0.25 8.20 6.34
N GLN A 45 0.38 8.64 5.26
CA GLN A 45 1.07 9.94 5.23
C GLN A 45 0.09 11.11 5.29
N ASP A 46 -1.06 11.00 4.62
CA ASP A 46 -2.13 11.99 4.69
C ASP A 46 -2.80 12.02 6.07
N ALA A 47 -3.04 10.85 6.68
CA ALA A 47 -3.64 10.76 8.02
C ALA A 47 -2.70 11.24 9.14
N TYR A 48 -1.38 11.12 8.96
CA TYR A 48 -0.37 11.42 9.98
C TYR A 48 0.83 12.25 9.47
N PRO A 49 0.61 13.47 8.93
CA PRO A 49 1.59 14.25 8.15
C PRO A 49 2.82 14.76 8.92
N GLY A 50 2.94 14.48 10.22
CA GLY A 50 4.11 14.80 11.05
C GLY A 50 4.76 13.59 11.75
N GLU A 51 4.14 12.41 11.64
CA GLU A 51 4.57 11.20 12.35
C GLU A 51 5.04 10.12 11.37
N PHE A 52 4.47 10.12 10.17
CA PHE A 52 4.79 9.17 9.12
C PHE A 52 5.36 9.87 7.89
N HIS A 53 6.67 9.74 7.70
CA HIS A 53 7.36 10.20 6.50
C HIS A 53 7.81 8.97 5.71
N ALA A 54 6.94 8.52 4.81
CA ALA A 54 7.33 7.51 3.84
C ALA A 54 8.13 8.14 2.70
N GLY A 55 8.98 7.34 2.04
CA GLY A 55 9.68 7.77 0.83
C GLY A 55 8.74 7.92 -0.37
N THR A 56 7.78 8.86 -0.32
CA THR A 56 6.79 9.11 -1.39
C THR A 56 7.48 9.34 -2.73
N LYS A 57 8.60 10.07 -2.72
CA LYS A 57 9.43 10.28 -3.90
C LYS A 57 9.93 8.95 -4.47
N SER A 58 10.48 8.06 -3.64
CA SER A 58 10.96 6.74 -4.06
C SER A 58 9.84 5.85 -4.61
N ILE A 59 8.63 5.97 -4.07
CA ILE A 59 7.44 5.27 -4.59
C ILE A 59 7.07 5.78 -5.98
N LEU A 60 6.96 7.10 -6.15
CA LEU A 60 6.64 7.70 -7.46
C LEU A 60 7.73 7.44 -8.49
N ASP A 61 9.01 7.48 -8.09
CA ASP A 61 10.15 7.14 -8.95
C ASP A 61 10.08 5.68 -9.42
N LEU A 62 9.70 4.75 -8.53
CA LEU A 62 9.52 3.34 -8.87
C LEU A 62 8.32 3.13 -9.81
N ALA A 63 7.17 3.75 -9.51
CA ALA A 63 5.99 3.68 -10.36
C ALA A 63 6.27 4.22 -11.77
N HIS A 64 7.00 5.33 -11.87
CA HIS A 64 7.44 5.89 -13.16
C HIS A 64 8.42 4.96 -13.90
N TRP A 65 9.38 4.38 -13.18
CA TRP A 65 10.35 3.43 -13.74
C TRP A 65 9.67 2.15 -14.29
N ALA A 66 8.55 1.74 -13.70
CA ALA A 66 7.80 0.54 -14.10
C ALA A 66 7.16 0.65 -15.50
N ARG A 67 7.05 1.85 -16.10
CA ARG A 67 6.33 2.13 -17.35
C ARG A 67 6.59 1.15 -18.50
N ASN A 68 7.85 0.74 -18.68
CA ASN A 68 8.28 -0.16 -19.76
C ASN A 68 8.68 -1.56 -19.24
N ARG A 69 8.26 -1.91 -18.02
CA ARG A 69 8.66 -3.15 -17.31
C ARG A 69 7.48 -4.00 -16.87
N THR A 70 6.26 -3.52 -17.06
CA THR A 70 5.02 -4.28 -16.87
C THR A 70 4.02 -3.97 -17.99
N ASN A 71 2.84 -4.59 -17.93
CA ASN A 71 1.72 -4.33 -18.81
C ASN A 71 1.23 -2.87 -18.67
N PRO A 72 0.84 -2.19 -19.77
CA PRO A 72 0.33 -0.82 -19.72
C PRO A 72 -0.87 -0.62 -18.78
N ILE A 73 -1.76 -1.62 -18.66
CA ILE A 73 -2.91 -1.58 -17.74
C ILE A 73 -2.42 -1.62 -16.30
N SER A 74 -1.51 -2.54 -15.97
CA SER A 74 -0.90 -2.62 -14.64
C SER A 74 -0.16 -1.34 -14.27
N HIS A 75 0.62 -0.76 -15.19
CA HIS A 75 1.32 0.49 -14.94
C HIS A 75 0.37 1.65 -14.62
N ALA A 76 -0.76 1.76 -15.33
CA ALA A 76 -1.77 2.77 -15.06
C ALA A 76 -2.34 2.61 -13.63
N ILE A 77 -2.74 1.39 -13.27
CA ILE A 77 -3.26 1.06 -11.93
C ILE A 77 -2.21 1.35 -10.85
N LEU A 78 -0.95 0.96 -11.07
CA LEU A 78 0.15 1.19 -10.13
C LEU A 78 0.38 2.69 -9.88
N ASN A 79 0.32 3.52 -10.93
CA ASN A 79 0.43 4.98 -10.80
C ASN A 79 -0.75 5.57 -10.02
N ASP A 80 -1.98 5.15 -10.33
CA ASP A 80 -3.18 5.62 -9.62
C ASP A 80 -3.06 5.31 -8.12
N LEU A 81 -2.71 4.07 -7.79
CA LEU A 81 -2.52 3.62 -6.41
C LEU A 81 -1.38 4.37 -5.70
N ALA A 82 -0.27 4.67 -6.41
CA ALA A 82 0.81 5.49 -5.88
C ALA A 82 0.40 6.93 -5.54
N MET A 83 -0.61 7.46 -6.25
CA MET A 83 -1.22 8.76 -6.01
C MET A 83 -2.39 8.71 -5.02
N GLY A 84 -2.60 7.56 -4.35
CA GLY A 84 -3.72 7.37 -3.41
C GLY A 84 -5.08 7.25 -4.08
N GLN A 85 -5.12 7.07 -5.41
CA GLN A 85 -6.33 6.81 -6.19
C GLN A 85 -6.54 5.31 -6.35
N GLY A 86 -7.79 4.87 -6.43
CA GLY A 86 -8.09 3.44 -6.44
C GLY A 86 -9.59 3.17 -6.39
N PRO A 87 -9.98 1.90 -6.46
CA PRO A 87 -11.38 1.51 -6.43
C PRO A 87 -12.02 1.86 -5.07
N GLU A 88 -13.28 2.28 -5.08
CA GLU A 88 -14.06 2.63 -3.89
C GLU A 88 -13.89 1.65 -2.70
N PRO A 89 -14.01 0.31 -2.84
CA PRO A 89 -13.86 -0.60 -1.71
C PRO A 89 -12.47 -0.57 -1.04
N LEU A 90 -11.43 -0.16 -1.77
CA LEU A 90 -10.09 0.02 -1.21
C LEU A 90 -10.03 1.27 -0.32
N HIS A 91 -10.69 2.36 -0.74
CA HIS A 91 -10.84 3.57 0.07
C HIS A 91 -11.64 3.30 1.35
N ASP A 92 -12.77 2.61 1.22
CA ASP A 92 -13.61 2.24 2.36
C ASP A 92 -12.81 1.42 3.38
N LEU A 93 -12.09 0.41 2.90
CA LEU A 93 -11.24 -0.44 3.74
C LEU A 93 -10.21 0.37 4.51
N VAL A 94 -9.40 1.18 3.82
CA VAL A 94 -8.32 1.93 4.48
C VAL A 94 -8.87 2.96 5.46
N ARG A 95 -9.98 3.65 5.14
CA ARG A 95 -10.62 4.58 6.07
C ARG A 95 -11.10 3.91 7.34
N LEU A 96 -11.73 2.74 7.24
CA LEU A 96 -12.20 1.99 8.41
C LEU A 96 -11.03 1.51 9.28
N LEU A 97 -9.99 0.97 8.65
CA LEU A 97 -8.79 0.50 9.35
C LEU A 97 -8.06 1.63 10.08
N LEU A 98 -7.91 2.80 9.44
CA LEU A 98 -7.24 3.96 10.05
C LEU A 98 -8.06 4.59 11.18
N LYS A 99 -9.40 4.55 11.10
CA LYS A 99 -10.26 5.01 12.18
C LYS A 99 -10.28 4.06 13.38
N GLY A 100 -9.91 2.79 13.20
CA GLY A 100 -9.95 1.75 14.24
C GLY A 100 -11.38 1.39 14.67
N VAL A 101 -12.36 1.61 13.80
CA VAL A 101 -13.78 1.48 14.10
C VAL A 101 -14.44 0.58 13.06
N ASP A 102 -15.06 -0.51 13.50
CA ASP A 102 -15.85 -1.43 12.67
C ASP A 102 -17.13 -1.85 13.41
N TYR A 103 -18.09 -0.92 13.53
CA TYR A 103 -19.32 -1.16 14.29
C TYR A 103 -20.27 -2.16 13.61
N ASP A 104 -20.27 -2.23 12.28
CA ASP A 104 -21.28 -2.98 11.49
C ASP A 104 -20.66 -4.01 10.52
N GLY A 105 -19.39 -4.39 10.69
CA GLY A 105 -18.71 -5.33 9.79
C GLY A 105 -18.37 -4.74 8.42
N GLY A 106 -18.27 -3.41 8.32
CA GLY A 106 -17.91 -2.68 7.12
C GLY A 106 -16.53 -3.06 6.59
N VAL A 107 -15.58 -3.45 7.46
CA VAL A 107 -14.27 -3.95 7.03
C VAL A 107 -14.42 -5.23 6.21
N ARG A 108 -15.24 -6.18 6.69
CA ARG A 108 -15.50 -7.44 5.98
C ARG A 108 -16.19 -7.19 4.65
N GLU A 109 -17.15 -6.26 4.61
CA GLU A 109 -17.82 -5.89 3.36
C GLU A 109 -16.85 -5.28 2.34
N ALA A 110 -16.04 -4.30 2.76
CA ALA A 110 -15.05 -3.65 1.91
C ALA A 110 -14.04 -4.66 1.36
N VAL A 111 -13.55 -5.58 2.19
CA VAL A 111 -12.70 -6.71 1.74
C VAL A 111 -13.42 -7.56 0.70
N ASN A 112 -14.65 -8.02 0.98
CA ASN A 112 -15.41 -8.85 0.05
C ASN A 112 -15.65 -8.16 -1.30
N ARG A 113 -15.85 -6.84 -1.31
CA ARG A 113 -15.96 -6.03 -2.53
C ARG A 113 -14.63 -5.93 -3.26
N LEU A 114 -13.54 -5.68 -2.53
CA LEU A 114 -12.18 -5.59 -3.09
C LEU A 114 -11.73 -6.91 -3.74
N LEU A 115 -12.00 -8.05 -3.09
CA LEU A 115 -11.62 -9.37 -3.59
C LEU A 115 -12.35 -9.79 -4.89
N ARG A 116 -13.41 -9.09 -5.28
CA ARG A 116 -14.08 -9.27 -6.59
C ARG A 116 -13.40 -8.51 -7.73
N ILE A 117 -12.36 -7.72 -7.46
CA ILE A 117 -11.61 -6.99 -8.48
C ILE A 117 -10.57 -7.91 -9.11
N GLY A 118 -10.74 -8.15 -10.42
CA GLY A 118 -9.88 -9.05 -11.18
C GLY A 118 -9.97 -10.50 -10.69
N HIS A 119 -9.15 -11.37 -11.26
CA HIS A 119 -9.10 -12.78 -10.83
C HIS A 119 -8.35 -12.91 -9.49
N THR A 120 -7.18 -12.26 -9.38
CA THR A 120 -6.34 -12.27 -8.18
C THR A 120 -5.91 -10.88 -7.73
N THR A 121 -6.21 -9.83 -8.50
CA THR A 121 -5.75 -8.46 -8.25
C THR A 121 -6.18 -7.92 -6.91
N GLY A 122 -7.47 -8.06 -6.56
CA GLY A 122 -7.99 -7.64 -5.27
C GLY A 122 -7.26 -8.28 -4.08
N TRP A 123 -6.86 -9.55 -4.21
CA TRP A 123 -6.12 -10.27 -3.17
C TRP A 123 -4.71 -9.72 -2.98
N TYR A 124 -3.98 -9.46 -4.07
CA TYR A 124 -2.62 -8.93 -3.98
C TYR A 124 -2.59 -7.47 -3.53
N ILE A 125 -3.54 -6.65 -3.98
CA ILE A 125 -3.74 -5.28 -3.45
C ILE A 125 -3.99 -5.33 -1.94
N LEU A 126 -4.92 -6.19 -1.48
CA LEU A 126 -5.20 -6.36 -0.06
C LEU A 126 -3.94 -6.77 0.73
N ALA A 127 -3.17 -7.72 0.20
CA ALA A 127 -1.91 -8.15 0.82
C ALA A 127 -0.93 -6.99 0.98
N GLY A 128 -0.75 -6.16 -0.06
CA GLY A 128 0.12 -4.97 -0.01
C GLY A 128 -0.32 -3.96 1.04
N VAL A 129 -1.62 -3.68 1.15
CA VAL A 129 -2.20 -2.79 2.17
C VAL A 129 -1.89 -3.31 3.57
N LEU A 130 -2.20 -4.59 3.84
CA LEU A 130 -2.00 -5.19 5.16
C LEU A 130 -0.51 -5.23 5.53
N THR A 131 0.37 -5.57 4.59
CA THR A 131 1.82 -5.53 4.81
C THR A 131 2.28 -4.14 5.24
N CYS A 132 1.79 -3.08 4.58
CA CYS A 132 2.10 -1.70 4.96
C CYS A 132 1.67 -1.41 6.41
N LEU A 133 0.39 -1.63 6.73
CA LEU A 133 -0.19 -1.30 8.03
C LEU A 133 0.46 -2.08 9.18
N ILE A 134 0.69 -3.38 9.00
CA ILE A 134 1.36 -4.24 10.01
C ILE A 134 2.80 -3.76 10.24
N SER A 135 3.55 -3.47 9.17
CA SER A 135 4.94 -2.99 9.28
C SER A 135 5.06 -1.67 10.02
N VAL A 136 4.07 -0.78 9.88
CA VAL A 136 4.00 0.48 10.62
C VAL A 136 3.69 0.23 12.09
N ASN A 137 2.73 -0.65 12.39
CA ASN A 137 2.33 -0.98 13.76
C ASN A 137 3.48 -1.62 14.56
N GLU A 138 4.22 -2.56 13.97
CA GLU A 138 5.38 -3.20 14.62
C GLU A 138 6.47 -2.18 14.99
N LYS A 139 6.74 -1.21 14.11
CA LYS A 139 7.72 -0.15 14.39
C LYS A 139 7.27 0.81 15.47
N ALA A 140 5.98 1.15 15.49
CA ALA A 140 5.40 1.95 16.55
C ALA A 140 5.56 1.24 17.91
N ASN A 141 5.24 -0.05 17.98
CA ASN A 141 5.36 -0.85 19.20
C ASN A 141 6.82 -0.99 19.68
N ASN A 142 7.75 -1.31 18.78
CA ASN A 142 9.17 -1.43 19.13
C ASN A 142 9.78 -0.10 19.61
N SER A 143 9.33 1.02 19.05
CA SER A 143 9.78 2.36 19.46
C SER A 143 9.26 2.76 20.84
N LEU A 144 8.11 2.24 21.26
CA LEU A 144 7.56 2.46 22.61
C LEU A 144 8.28 1.60 23.65
N ALA A 145 8.69 0.38 23.29
CA ALA A 145 9.42 -0.53 24.17
C ALA A 145 10.87 -0.08 24.50
N HIS A 146 11.44 0.87 23.74
CA HIS A 146 12.82 1.34 23.89
C HIS A 146 12.92 2.78 24.43
N ARG A 147 11.85 3.31 25.07
CA ARG A 147 11.97 4.55 25.84
C ARG A 147 12.45 4.25 27.27
N PRO A 148 13.48 4.97 27.78
CA PRO A 148 13.93 4.86 29.16
C PRO A 148 12.87 5.37 30.15
#